data_AF-A0A084Y2A4-F1
#
_entry.id   AF-A0A084Y2A4-F1
#
_cell.length_a   1.000
_cell.length_b   1.000
_cell.length_c   1.000
_cell.angle_alpha   90.00
_cell.angle_beta   90.00
_cell.angle_gamma   90.00
#
_symmetry.space_group_name_H-M   'P 1'
#
loop_
_entity.id
_entity.type
_entity.pdbx_description
1 polymer ?
#
loop_
_entity_poly.entity_id
_entity_poly.type
_entity_poly.pdbx_seq_one_letter_code
_entity_poly.pdbx_strand_id
1 'polypeptide(L)' 'MEVSAGSLDALFRKARKRAGLSGFTFHDSRHTACTKLAQKLKPMDLAKMLGHRDLKSTMLYYNPRAEDLADLLD' A
#
# COMPACT_ATOMS: atom_id res chain seq x y z
N MET A 1 -14.34 -17.93 -10.78
CA MET A 1 -15.22 -17.60 -9.64
C MET A 1 -14.65 -16.35 -8.99
N GLU A 2 -15.35 -15.22 -9.06
CA GLU A 2 -14.91 -14.01 -8.36
C GLU A 2 -15.20 -14.14 -6.86
N VAL A 3 -14.24 -13.72 -6.03
CA VAL A 3 -14.41 -13.65 -4.57
C VAL A 3 -14.88 -12.25 -4.22
N SER A 4 -16.00 -12.13 -3.50
CA SER A 4 -16.52 -10.82 -3.09
C SER A 4 -15.62 -10.15 -2.05
N ALA A 5 -15.67 -8.82 -1.99
CA ALA A 5 -14.93 -8.04 -0.99
C ALA A 5 -15.29 -8.46 0.45
N GLY A 6 -16.57 -8.77 0.71
CA GLY A 6 -17.01 -9.28 2.01
C GLY A 6 -16.39 -10.63 2.36
N SER A 7 -16.26 -11.52 1.38
CA SER A 7 -15.58 -12.81 1.56
C SER A 7 -14.08 -12.64 1.84
N LEU A 8 -13.40 -11.71 1.16
CA LEU A 8 -11.99 -11.39 1.44
C LEU A 8 -11.79 -10.89 2.87
N ASP A 9 -12.61 -9.95 3.33
CA ASP A 9 -12.53 -9.41 4.69
C ASP A 9 -12.81 -10.49 5.75
N ALA A 10 -13.83 -11.33 5.55
CA ALA A 10 -14.15 -12.42 6.46
C ALA A 10 -13.01 -13.46 6.56
N LEU A 11 -12.43 -13.85 5.42
CA LEU A 11 -11.30 -14.79 5.38
C LEU A 11 -10.06 -14.17 6.05
N PHE A 12 -9.78 -12.90 5.79
CA PHE A 12 -8.67 -12.19 6.41
C PHE A 12 -8.82 -12.12 7.94
N ARG A 13 -10.01 -11.75 8.46
CA ARG A 13 -10.26 -11.71 9.91
C ARG A 13 -10.02 -13.07 10.58
N LYS A 14 -10.45 -14.16 9.92
CA LYS A 14 -10.19 -15.53 10.41
C LYS A 14 -8.69 -15.84 10.44
N ALA A 15 -7.95 -15.52 9.38
CA ALA A 15 -6.51 -15.71 9.31
C ALA A 15 -5.76 -14.87 10.37
N ARG A 16 -6.10 -13.58 10.50
CA ARG A 16 -5.56 -12.67 11.50
C ARG A 16 -5.75 -13.19 12.92
N LYS A 17 -6.96 -13.68 13.25
CA LYS A 17 -7.27 -14.30 14.55
C LYS A 17 -6.43 -15.56 14.81
N ARG A 18 -6.30 -16.44 13.81
CA ARG A 18 -5.47 -17.65 13.92
C ARG A 18 -3.99 -17.34 14.16
N ALA A 19 -3.50 -16.23 13.62
CA ALA A 19 -2.13 -15.76 13.83
C ALA A 19 -1.93 -15.01 15.17
N GLY A 20 -2.99 -14.81 15.98
CA GLY A 20 -2.90 -14.06 17.22
C GLY A 20 -2.70 -12.56 17.05
N LEU A 21 -3.04 -12.00 15.88
CA LEU A 21 -2.83 -10.59 15.55
C LEU A 21 -4.10 -9.75 15.72
N SER A 22 -3.94 -8.45 15.99
CA SER A 22 -5.03 -7.49 16.16
C SER A 22 -4.60 -6.07 15.75
N GLY A 23 -5.54 -5.12 15.72
CA GLY A 23 -5.25 -3.70 15.46
C GLY A 23 -5.27 -3.26 14.00
N PHE A 24 -5.51 -4.16 13.03
CA PHE A 24 -5.57 -3.81 11.60
C PHE A 24 -6.60 -4.64 10.82
N THR A 25 -7.03 -4.13 9.68
CA THR A 25 -8.04 -4.65 8.77
C THR A 25 -7.42 -5.14 7.47
N PHE A 26 -8.24 -5.75 6.60
CA PHE A 26 -7.77 -6.19 5.29
C PHE A 26 -7.30 -5.01 4.42
N HIS A 27 -7.94 -3.84 4.54
CA HIS A 27 -7.57 -2.64 3.78
C HIS A 27 -6.14 -2.16 4.08
N ASP A 28 -5.67 -2.35 5.31
CA ASP A 28 -4.32 -1.93 5.72
C ASP A 28 -3.21 -2.71 4.98
N SER A 29 -3.54 -3.90 4.45
CA SER A 29 -2.61 -4.64 3.57
C SER A 29 -2.32 -3.88 2.28
N ARG A 30 -3.33 -3.25 1.67
CA ARG A 30 -3.15 -2.38 0.50
C ARG A 30 -2.32 -1.15 0.90
N HIS A 31 -2.66 -0.50 2.00
CA HIS A 31 -1.95 0.68 2.48
C HIS A 31 -0.44 0.38 2.69
N THR A 32 -0.14 -0.75 3.30
CA THR A 32 1.24 -1.24 3.51
C THR A 32 1.95 -1.52 2.19
N ALA A 33 1.28 -2.17 1.23
CA ALA A 33 1.84 -2.46 -0.08
C ALA A 33 2.16 -1.17 -0.86
N CYS A 34 1.24 -0.19 -0.87
CA CYS A 34 1.46 1.11 -1.51
C CYS A 34 2.69 1.83 -0.92
N THR A 35 2.81 1.85 0.42
CA THR A 35 3.94 2.48 1.11
C THR A 35 5.27 1.81 0.75
N LYS A 36 5.31 0.47 0.69
CA LYS A 36 6.52 -0.27 0.28
C LYS A 36 6.88 -0.03 -1.19
N LEU A 37 5.89 0.11 -2.07
CA LEU A 37 6.12 0.42 -3.48
C LEU A 37 6.62 1.86 -3.68
N ALA A 38 6.19 2.80 -2.84
CA ALA A 38 6.66 4.18 -2.89
C ALA A 38 8.16 4.34 -2.61
N GLN A 39 8.77 3.39 -1.90
CA GLN A 39 10.23 3.34 -1.70
C GLN A 39 10.99 2.89 -2.96
N LYS A 40 10.30 2.37 -3.99
CA LYS A 40 10.92 1.78 -5.18
C LYS A 40 10.55 2.50 -6.47
N LEU A 41 9.44 3.23 -6.48
CA LEU A 41 8.87 3.83 -7.68
C LEU A 41 8.74 5.34 -7.51
N LYS A 42 9.02 6.08 -8.59
CA LYS A 42 8.75 7.52 -8.66
C LYS A 42 7.23 7.77 -8.60
N PRO A 43 6.77 8.96 -8.17
CA PRO A 43 5.35 9.22 -7.92
C PRO A 43 4.43 8.90 -9.11
N MET A 44 4.87 9.20 -10.34
CA MET A 44 4.05 8.98 -11.53
C MET A 44 3.91 7.49 -11.88
N ASP A 45 4.99 6.72 -11.73
CA ASP A 45 4.98 5.27 -11.97
C ASP A 45 4.21 4.53 -10.88
N LEU A 46 4.35 4.99 -9.63
CA LEU A 46 3.53 4.51 -8.52
C LEU A 46 2.05 4.76 -8.78
N ALA A 47 1.66 5.95 -9.24
CA ALA A 47 0.27 6.28 -9.53
C ALA A 47 -0.32 5.35 -10.60
N LYS A 48 0.43 5.09 -11.68
CA LYS A 48 0.04 4.12 -12.72
C LYS A 48 -0.10 2.71 -12.17
N MET A 49 0.87 2.24 -11.38
CA MET A 49 0.86 0.92 -10.76
C MET A 49 -0.34 0.73 -9.81
N LEU A 50 -0.71 1.77 -9.07
CA LEU A 50 -1.83 1.73 -8.13
C LEU A 50 -3.21 1.94 -8.79
N GLY A 51 -3.24 2.33 -10.07
CA GLY A 51 -4.46 2.71 -10.79
C GLY A 51 -5.06 4.03 -10.30
N HIS A 52 -4.25 4.91 -9.70
CA HIS A 52 -4.71 6.20 -9.20
C HIS A 52 -4.82 7.22 -10.35
N ARG A 53 -6.00 7.82 -10.50
CA ARG A 53 -6.25 8.89 -11.47
C ARG A 53 -5.74 10.25 -11.00
N ASP A 54 -5.72 10.47 -9.69
CA ASP A 54 -5.22 11.70 -9.06
C ASP A 54 -3.94 11.38 -8.28
N LEU A 55 -2.88 12.14 -8.57
CA LEU A 55 -1.59 12.01 -7.91
C LEU A 55 -1.66 12.36 -6.42
N LYS A 56 -2.63 13.19 -5.99
CA LYS A 56 -2.79 13.56 -4.58
C LYS A 56 -2.94 12.34 -3.66
N SER A 57 -3.70 11.33 -4.08
CA SER A 57 -3.86 10.09 -3.32
C SER A 57 -2.58 9.25 -3.27
N THR A 58 -1.76 9.32 -4.32
CA THR A 58 -0.45 8.65 -4.37
C THR A 58 0.55 9.31 -3.42
N MET A 59 0.49 10.63 -3.29
CA MET A 59 1.38 11.38 -2.39
C MET A 59 1.19 11.03 -0.92
N LEU A 60 0.04 10.48 -0.52
CA LEU A 60 -0.16 9.93 0.85
C LEU A 60 0.84 8.81 1.20
N TYR A 61 1.36 8.12 0.18
CA TYR A 61 2.31 7.01 0.35
C TYR A 61 3.75 7.42 0.04
N TYR A 62 3.95 8.54 -0.66
CA TYR A 62 5.25 8.99 -1.13
C TYR A 62 5.89 9.95 -0.14
N ASN A 63 6.69 9.41 0.79
CA ASN A 63 7.41 10.15 1.81
C ASN A 63 8.90 9.75 1.84
N PRO A 64 9.69 10.12 0.81
CA PRO A 64 11.12 9.83 0.78
C PRO A 64 11.86 10.63 1.86
N ARG A 65 12.94 10.06 2.40
CA ARG A 65 13.81 10.78 3.33
C ARG A 65 14.70 11.73 2.54
N ALA A 66 15.25 12.74 3.22
CA ALA A 66 16.16 13.70 2.58
C ALA A 66 17.38 12.99 1.96
N GLU A 67 17.92 11.96 2.63
CA GLU A 67 19.01 11.14 2.09
C GLU A 67 18.62 10.46 0.77
N ASP A 68 17.43 9.86 0.70
CA ASP A 68 16.95 9.15 -0.50
C ASP A 68 16.79 10.11 -1.70
N LEU A 69 16.57 11.41 -1.43
CA LEU A 69 16.51 12.44 -2.46
C LEU A 69 17.91 12.95 -2.86
N ALA A 70 18.86 12.97 -1.92
CA ALA A 70 20.23 13.37 -2.18
C ALA A 70 20.91 12.40 -3.16
N ASP A 71 20.69 11.09 -2.98
CA ASP A 71 21.21 10.03 -3.87
C ASP A 71 20.75 10.18 -5.34
N LEU A 72 19.73 11.00 -5.63
CA LEU A 72 19.28 11.27 -7.00
C LEU A 72 20.06 12.39 -7.70
N LEU A 73 20.91 13.12 -6.97
CA LEU A 73 21.69 14.25 -7.45
C LEU A 73 23.16 13.92 -7.74
N ASP A 74 23.63 12.75 -7.30
CA ASP A 74 24.96 12.18 -7.58
C ASP A 74 25.01 11.45 -8.94
#